data_AF-A0A7X1JFA4-F1
#
_entry.id   AF-A0A7X1JFA4-F1
#
_cell.length_a   1.000
_cell.length_b   1.000
_cell.length_c   1.000
_cell.angle_alpha   90.00
_cell.angle_beta   90.00
_cell.angle_gamma   90.00
#
_symmetry.space_group_name_H-M   'P 1'
#
loop_
_entity.id
_entity.type
_entity.pdbx_description
1 polymer ?
#
loop_
_entity_poly.entity_id
_entity_poly.type
_entity_poly.pdbx_seq_one_letter_code
_entity_poly.pdbx_strand_id
1 'polypeptide(L)'
;MGHSEDAREARVRLPQLRLDELLEELQARLDAARGTRDRVHSLLEAVLSVGRELNLEQVLRSIVDAAAALVDAQYAALGVIGPGGRLLSEFHTVGVTEEQIAAIGPFPEGHGILGELIRHPEPLRLAKISEHPASYGFPPHHP
;
A
#
# COMPACT_ATOMS: atom_id res chain seq x y z
N MET A 1 21.27 -66.62 -37.71
CA MET A 1 20.27 -65.84 -36.94
C MET A 1 21.06 -64.97 -35.96
N GLY A 2 20.92 -63.63 -35.97
CA GLY A 2 21.49 -62.79 -34.89
C GLY A 2 22.13 -61.43 -35.22
N HIS A 3 22.28 -60.98 -36.47
CA HIS A 3 22.99 -59.70 -36.76
C HIS A 3 22.16 -58.60 -37.44
N SER A 4 20.87 -58.84 -37.72
CA SER A 4 20.01 -57.86 -38.40
C SER A 4 19.03 -57.12 -37.48
N GLU A 5 18.84 -57.55 -36.23
CA GLU A 5 17.94 -56.89 -35.26
C GLU A 5 18.65 -55.76 -34.48
N ASP A 6 19.91 -55.96 -34.10
CA ASP A 6 20.70 -55.04 -33.27
C ASP A 6 20.98 -53.68 -33.95
N ALA A 7 21.24 -53.68 -35.26
CA ALA A 7 21.46 -52.46 -36.05
C ALA A 7 20.17 -51.66 -36.32
N ARG A 8 19.01 -52.31 -36.24
CA ARG A 8 17.70 -51.66 -36.40
C ARG A 8 17.24 -51.05 -35.09
N GLU A 9 17.55 -51.69 -33.96
CA GLU A 9 17.30 -51.17 -32.61
C GLU A 9 18.17 -49.95 -32.29
N ALA A 10 19.47 -49.99 -32.61
CA ALA A 10 20.38 -48.85 -32.45
C ALA A 10 19.97 -47.62 -33.30
N ARG A 11 19.49 -47.85 -34.53
CA ARG A 11 18.98 -46.80 -35.43
C ARG A 11 17.64 -46.22 -35.02
N VAL A 12 16.85 -46.90 -34.18
CA VAL A 12 15.62 -46.37 -33.59
C VAL A 12 15.92 -45.62 -32.28
N ARG A 13 16.92 -46.04 -31.51
CA ARG A 13 17.36 -45.34 -30.29
C ARG A 13 18.06 -44.00 -30.53
N LEU A 14 18.85 -43.87 -31.60
CA LEU A 14 19.52 -42.61 -31.98
C LEU A 14 18.56 -41.44 -32.30
N PRO A 15 17.48 -41.61 -33.09
CA PRO A 15 16.49 -40.57 -33.34
C PRO A 15 15.59 -40.30 -32.12
N GLN A 16 15.40 -41.28 -31.23
CA GLN A 16 14.69 -41.09 -29.96
C GLN A 16 15.49 -40.20 -28.99
N LEU A 17 16.79 -40.45 -28.81
CA LEU A 17 17.66 -39.61 -27.98
C LEU A 17 17.70 -38.14 -28.45
N ARG A 18 17.72 -37.90 -29.77
CA ARG A 18 17.63 -36.53 -30.32
C ARG A 18 16.27 -35.87 -30.08
N LEU A 19 15.19 -36.64 -29.99
CA LEU A 19 13.87 -36.12 -29.69
C LEU A 19 13.79 -35.73 -28.21
N ASP A 20 14.37 -36.53 -27.32
CA ASP A 20 14.43 -36.27 -25.88
C ASP A 20 15.21 -34.97 -25.58
N GLU A 21 16.39 -34.77 -26.19
CA GLU A 21 17.16 -33.53 -26.06
C GLU A 21 16.40 -32.29 -26.57
N LEU A 22 15.67 -32.41 -27.70
CA LEU A 22 14.86 -31.33 -28.23
C LEU A 22 13.65 -31.02 -27.33
N LEU A 23 13.07 -32.04 -26.70
CA LEU A 23 11.98 -31.87 -25.73
C LEU A 23 12.48 -31.21 -24.44
N GLU A 24 13.67 -31.59 -23.94
CA GLU A 24 14.32 -30.94 -22.79
C GLU A 24 14.60 -29.46 -23.07
N GLU A 25 15.17 -29.14 -24.24
CA GLU A 25 15.44 -27.76 -24.65
C GLU A 25 14.14 -26.94 -24.78
N LEU A 26 13.09 -27.54 -25.35
CA LEU A 26 11.77 -26.89 -25.44
C LEU A 26 11.17 -26.63 -24.06
N GLN A 27 11.27 -27.60 -23.15
CA GLN A 27 10.82 -27.45 -21.76
C GLN A 27 11.59 -26.33 -21.05
N ALA A 28 12.92 -26.29 -21.17
CA ALA A 28 13.75 -25.23 -20.61
C ALA A 28 13.35 -23.84 -21.13
N ARG A 29 13.05 -23.71 -22.42
CA ARG A 29 12.55 -22.46 -23.02
C ARG A 29 11.16 -22.07 -22.52
N LEU A 30 10.26 -23.04 -22.38
CA LEU A 30 8.92 -22.81 -21.84
C LEU A 30 8.99 -22.35 -20.37
N ASP A 31 9.86 -22.96 -19.57
CA ASP A 31 10.01 -22.60 -18.16
C ASP A 31 10.70 -21.24 -17.99
N ALA A 32 11.68 -20.90 -18.83
CA ALA A 32 12.26 -19.56 -18.88
C ALA A 32 11.21 -18.49 -19.29
N ALA A 33 10.37 -18.80 -20.28
CA ALA A 33 9.29 -17.92 -20.71
C ALA A 33 8.23 -17.73 -19.61
N ARG A 34 7.85 -18.81 -18.91
CA ARG A 34 6.95 -18.78 -17.74
C ARG A 34 7.54 -17.96 -16.60
N GLY A 35 8.79 -18.20 -16.23
CA GLY A 35 9.46 -17.43 -15.18
C GLY A 35 9.56 -15.94 -15.50
N THR A 36 9.75 -15.59 -16.78
CA THR A 36 9.71 -14.19 -17.23
C THR A 36 8.29 -13.60 -17.11
N ARG A 37 7.26 -14.35 -17.54
CA ARG A 37 5.86 -13.93 -17.42
C ARG A 37 5.45 -13.69 -15.96
N ASP A 38 5.83 -14.58 -15.06
CA ASP A 38 5.50 -14.46 -13.64
C ASP A 38 6.16 -13.23 -13.00
N ARG A 39 7.43 -12.96 -13.34
CA ARG A 39 8.12 -11.74 -12.91
C ARG A 39 7.46 -10.46 -13.41
N VAL A 40 7.04 -10.42 -14.68
CA VAL A 40 6.31 -9.28 -15.25
C VAL A 40 4.96 -9.08 -14.56
N HIS A 41 4.25 -10.17 -14.24
CA HIS A 41 2.98 -10.10 -13.53
C HIS A 41 3.15 -9.54 -12.11
N SER A 42 4.12 -10.03 -11.35
CA SER A 42 4.43 -9.51 -10.02
C SER A 42 4.84 -8.03 -10.02
N LEU A 43 5.59 -7.59 -11.04
CA LEU A 43 5.95 -6.18 -11.20
C LEU A 43 4.72 -5.32 -11.50
N LEU A 44 3.81 -5.79 -12.37
CA LEU A 44 2.58 -5.08 -12.68
C LEU A 44 1.70 -4.93 -11.43
N GLU A 45 1.55 -5.99 -10.64
CA GLU A 45 0.81 -5.94 -9.36
C GLU A 45 1.44 -4.95 -8.39
N ALA A 46 2.77 -4.92 -8.27
CA ALA A 46 3.47 -3.95 -7.43
C ALA A 46 3.22 -2.49 -7.91
N VAL A 47 3.32 -2.23 -9.21
CA VAL A 47 3.06 -0.90 -9.79
C VAL A 47 1.60 -0.48 -9.58
N LEU A 48 0.65 -1.41 -9.75
CA LEU A 48 -0.77 -1.16 -9.52
C LEU A 48 -1.07 -0.90 -8.03
N SER A 49 -0.41 -1.61 -7.11
CA SER A 49 -0.53 -1.38 -5.66
C SER A 49 -0.10 0.04 -5.31
N VAL A 50 1.10 0.44 -5.74
CA VAL A 50 1.63 1.80 -5.53
C VAL A 50 0.70 2.85 -6.14
N GLY A 51 0.17 2.61 -7.35
CA GLY A 51 -0.78 3.53 -7.98
C GLY A 51 -2.11 3.68 -7.22
N ARG A 52 -2.59 2.61 -6.57
CA ARG A 52 -3.80 2.68 -5.73
C ARG A 52 -3.55 3.41 -4.42
N GLU A 53 -2.39 3.20 -3.79
CA GLU A 53 -1.99 3.91 -2.58
C GLU A 53 -1.89 5.43 -2.82
N LEU A 54 -1.22 5.83 -3.91
CA LEU A 54 -1.14 7.24 -4.34
C LEU A 54 -2.52 7.86 -4.61
N ASN A 55 -3.47 7.06 -5.13
CA ASN A 55 -4.84 7.51 -5.34
C ASN A 55 -5.58 7.71 -4.01
N LEU A 56 -5.42 6.80 -3.04
CA LEU A 56 -6.05 6.93 -1.73
C LEU A 56 -5.56 8.18 -1.00
N GLU A 57 -4.25 8.39 -0.93
CA GLU A 57 -3.67 9.59 -0.31
C GLU A 57 -4.24 10.87 -0.92
N GLN A 58 -4.31 10.93 -2.26
CA GLN A 58 -4.84 12.07 -2.98
C GLN A 58 -6.34 12.28 -2.75
N VAL A 59 -7.11 11.20 -2.65
CA VAL A 59 -8.54 11.26 -2.30
C VAL A 59 -8.74 11.77 -0.88
N LEU A 60 -8.00 11.26 0.11
CA LEU A 60 -8.09 11.70 1.50
C LEU A 60 -7.75 13.18 1.64
N ARG A 61 -6.69 13.64 0.95
CA ARG A 61 -6.33 15.05 0.90
C ARG A 61 -7.43 15.91 0.27
N SER A 62 -8.00 15.46 -0.84
CA SER A 62 -9.12 16.15 -1.51
C SER A 62 -10.36 16.24 -0.62
N ILE A 63 -10.64 15.22 0.20
CA ILE A 63 -11.77 15.22 1.15
C ILE A 63 -11.55 16.29 2.22
N VAL A 64 -10.36 16.35 2.84
CA VAL A 64 -10.10 17.33 3.90
C VAL A 64 -10.06 18.76 3.34
N ASP A 65 -9.50 18.97 2.14
CA ASP A 65 -9.53 20.26 1.45
C ASP A 65 -10.96 20.72 1.16
N ALA A 66 -11.79 19.83 0.61
CA ALA A 66 -13.19 20.14 0.32
C ALA A 66 -14.01 20.40 1.59
N ALA A 67 -13.77 19.63 2.66
CA ALA A 67 -14.43 19.84 3.95
C ALA A 67 -14.05 21.19 4.56
N ALA A 68 -12.77 21.57 4.52
CA ALA A 68 -12.29 22.87 5.02
C ALA A 68 -12.95 24.02 4.25
N ALA A 69 -12.96 23.94 2.92
CA ALA A 69 -13.58 24.94 2.06
C ALA A 69 -15.10 25.06 2.28
N LEU A 70 -15.80 23.93 2.49
CA LEU A 70 -17.25 23.89 2.68
C LEU A 70 -17.70 24.68 3.92
N VAL A 71 -16.90 24.68 4.99
CA VAL A 71 -17.23 25.36 6.25
C VAL A 71 -16.41 26.64 6.48
N ASP A 72 -15.64 27.08 5.47
CA ASP A 72 -14.73 28.23 5.54
C ASP A 72 -13.78 28.14 6.76
N ALA A 73 -13.21 26.95 6.98
CA ALA A 73 -12.29 26.70 8.08
C ALA A 73 -10.85 27.08 7.71
N GLN A 74 -10.18 27.81 8.61
CA GLN A 74 -8.75 28.13 8.48
C GLN A 74 -7.86 26.87 8.57
N TYR A 75 -8.27 25.89 9.37
CA TYR A 75 -7.55 24.64 9.57
C TYR A 75 -8.52 23.46 9.54
N ALA A 76 -8.07 22.35 8.97
CA ALA A 76 -8.80 21.08 9.03
C ALA A 76 -7.82 19.91 9.13
N ALA A 77 -8.31 18.78 9.62
CA ALA A 77 -7.55 17.55 9.65
C ALA A 77 -8.43 16.32 9.44
N LEU A 78 -7.86 15.28 8.85
CA LEU A 78 -8.45 13.96 8.67
C LEU A 78 -7.48 12.91 9.22
N GLY A 79 -7.92 12.16 10.22
CA GLY A 79 -7.18 11.02 10.75
C GLY A 79 -7.78 9.70 10.29
N VAL A 80 -6.93 8.78 9.85
CA VAL A 80 -7.33 7.39 9.55
C VAL A 80 -7.01 6.52 10.75
N ILE A 81 -8.01 5.81 11.27
CA ILE A 81 -7.83 4.91 12.42
C ILE A 81 -7.11 3.63 11.96
N GLY A 82 -5.99 3.31 12.61
CA GLY A 82 -5.21 2.11 12.30
C GLY A 82 -5.86 0.81 12.80
N PRO A 83 -5.32 -0.37 12.43
CA PRO A 83 -5.91 -1.68 12.72
C PRO A 83 -6.18 -1.98 14.21
N GLY A 84 -5.46 -1.31 15.12
CA GLY A 84 -5.65 -1.43 16.57
C GLY A 84 -6.84 -0.64 17.12
N GLY A 85 -7.54 0.14 16.30
CA GLY A 85 -8.74 0.90 16.69
C GLY A 85 -8.51 2.01 17.72
N ARG A 86 -7.25 2.36 18.00
CA ARG A 86 -6.87 3.33 19.04
C ARG A 86 -5.97 4.45 18.54
N LEU A 87 -5.07 4.11 17.62
CA LEU A 87 -4.07 5.02 17.08
C LEU A 87 -4.45 5.41 15.66
N LEU A 88 -3.97 6.56 15.22
CA LEU A 88 -4.08 6.99 13.83
C LEU A 88 -2.93 6.39 13.02
N SER A 89 -3.23 5.81 11.86
CA SER A 89 -2.22 5.33 10.90
C SER A 89 -1.81 6.41 9.92
N GLU A 90 -2.69 7.36 9.63
CA GLU A 90 -2.44 8.50 8.74
C GLU A 90 -3.11 9.75 9.30
N PHE A 91 -2.52 10.92 9.00
CA PHE A 91 -3.05 12.21 9.41
C PHE A 91 -2.78 13.27 8.35
N HIS A 92 -3.86 13.75 7.74
CA HIS A 92 -3.85 14.74 6.66
C HIS A 92 -4.33 16.08 7.21
N THR A 93 -3.67 17.19 6.87
CA THR A 93 -4.02 18.52 7.41
C THR A 93 -4.11 19.59 6.32
N VAL A 94 -4.90 20.63 6.61
CA VAL A 94 -5.10 21.82 5.78
C VAL A 94 -4.87 23.04 6.65
N GLY A 95 -4.27 24.08 6.06
CA GLY A 95 -3.99 25.35 6.73
C GLY A 95 -2.65 25.41 7.49
N VAL A 96 -1.96 24.28 7.62
CA VAL A 96 -0.64 24.17 8.27
C VAL A 96 0.42 23.87 7.20
N THR A 97 1.48 24.67 7.12
CA THR A 97 2.55 24.46 6.13
C THR A 97 3.48 23.31 6.54
N GLU A 98 4.26 22.79 5.60
CA GLU A 98 5.25 21.74 5.88
C GLU A 98 6.28 22.19 6.93
N GLU A 99 6.69 23.46 6.90
CA GLU A 99 7.60 24.04 7.90
C GLU A 99 6.96 24.10 9.30
N GLN A 100 5.66 24.43 9.37
CA GLN A 100 4.92 24.44 10.62
C GLN A 100 4.74 23.02 11.17
N ILE A 101 4.41 22.04 10.32
CA ILE A 101 4.31 20.63 10.69
C ILE A 101 5.66 20.15 11.24
N ALA A 102 6.76 20.46 10.56
CA ALA A 102 8.10 20.11 11.01
C ALA A 102 8.46 20.76 12.36
N ALA A 103 8.01 21.99 12.62
CA ALA A 103 8.23 22.69 13.88
C ALA A 103 7.37 22.13 15.04
N ILE A 104 6.15 21.69 14.75
CA ILE A 104 5.24 21.06 15.72
C ILE A 104 5.78 19.69 16.14
N GLY A 105 6.27 18.91 15.18
CA GLY A 105 6.84 17.59 15.40
C GLY A 105 5.84 16.45 15.11
N PRO A 106 5.84 15.35 15.90
CA PRO A 106 5.06 14.17 15.60
C PRO A 106 3.54 14.42 15.54
N PHE A 107 2.86 13.71 14.64
CA PHE A 107 1.41 13.72 14.57
C PHE A 107 0.76 13.10 15.82
N PRO A 108 -0.48 13.50 16.14
CA PRO A 108 -1.16 13.00 17.33
C PRO A 108 -1.41 11.48 17.23
N GLU A 109 -1.08 10.77 18.30
CA GLU A 109 -1.30 9.32 18.39
C GLU A 109 -2.74 8.93 18.79
N GLY A 110 -3.71 9.85 18.69
CA GLY A 110 -5.09 9.57 19.13
C GLY A 110 -5.29 9.69 20.65
N HIS A 111 -4.52 10.53 21.33
CA HIS A 111 -4.79 10.94 22.71
C HIS A 111 -5.73 12.16 22.74
N GLY A 112 -6.21 12.50 23.94
CA GLY A 112 -7.04 13.68 24.18
C GLY A 112 -8.39 13.66 23.43
N ILE A 113 -8.74 14.77 22.79
CA ILE A 113 -10.02 14.90 22.05
C ILE A 113 -10.11 13.95 20.86
N LEU A 114 -9.01 13.74 20.12
CA LEU A 114 -9.01 12.78 19.03
C LEU A 114 -9.27 11.36 19.56
N GLY A 115 -8.68 11.02 20.70
CA GLY A 115 -8.96 9.75 21.38
C GLY A 115 -10.37 9.61 21.91
N GLU A 116 -11.01 10.71 22.30
CA GLU A 116 -12.42 10.73 22.66
C GLU A 116 -13.30 10.42 21.44
N LEU A 117 -13.05 11.07 20.30
CA LEU A 117 -13.79 10.84 19.06
C LEU A 117 -13.60 9.41 18.50
N ILE A 118 -12.45 8.78 18.75
CA ILE A 118 -12.23 7.36 18.40
C ILE A 118 -13.08 6.44 19.29
N ARG A 119 -13.20 6.71 20.59
CA ARG A 119 -13.98 5.90 21.54
C ARG A 119 -15.50 6.15 21.42
N HIS A 120 -15.88 7.39 21.15
CA HIS A 120 -17.24 7.88 21.07
C HIS A 120 -17.43 8.64 19.74
N PRO A 121 -17.75 7.94 18.63
CA PRO A 121 -17.75 8.50 17.28
C PRO A 121 -19.00 9.34 16.99
N GLU A 122 -19.19 10.39 17.79
CA GLU A 122 -20.24 11.37 17.64
C GLU A 122 -19.64 12.76 17.33
N PRO A 123 -20.32 13.59 16.53
CA PRO A 123 -19.83 14.94 16.23
C PRO A 123 -19.68 15.78 17.50
N LEU A 124 -18.48 16.32 17.73
CA LEU A 124 -18.18 17.18 18.86
C LEU A 124 -17.86 18.61 18.38
N ARG A 125 -18.70 19.58 18.78
CA ARG A 125 -18.45 21.00 18.52
C ARG A 125 -18.10 21.72 19.81
N LEU A 126 -16.88 22.23 19.89
CA LEU A 126 -16.36 22.92 21.07
C LEU A 126 -16.06 24.38 20.73
N ALA A 127 -16.43 25.30 21.61
CA ALA A 127 -16.00 26.69 21.49
C ALA A 127 -14.50 26.85 21.80
N LYS A 128 -13.98 26.07 22.76
CA LYS A 128 -12.56 25.96 23.06
C LYS A 128 -12.20 24.51 23.39
N ILE A 129 -11.19 23.99 22.70
CA ILE A 129 -10.70 22.62 22.88
C ILE A 129 -10.15 22.41 24.30
N SER A 130 -9.53 23.42 24.89
CA SER A 130 -8.95 23.36 26.24
C SER A 130 -9.98 23.22 27.36
N GLU A 131 -11.25 23.55 27.11
CA GLU A 131 -12.31 23.48 28.13
C GLU A 131 -12.90 22.07 28.26
N HIS A 132 -12.64 21.18 27.30
CA HIS A 132 -13.15 19.82 27.34
C HIS A 132 -12.34 18.94 28.31
N PRO A 133 -12.96 18.09 29.16
CA PRO A 133 -12.26 17.26 30.14
C PRO A 133 -11.21 16.31 29.55
N ALA A 134 -11.45 15.82 28.34
CA ALA A 134 -10.50 14.98 27.60
C ALA A 134 -9.39 15.79 26.89
N SER A 135 -9.29 17.11 27.08
CA SER A 135 -8.24 17.90 26.46
C SER A 135 -6.88 17.57 27.06
N TYR A 136 -5.87 17.39 26.20
CA TYR A 136 -4.50 17.05 26.59
C TYR A 136 -3.50 18.18 26.27
N GLY A 137 -4.01 19.35 25.87
CA GLY A 137 -3.19 20.47 25.42
C GLY A 137 -2.66 20.30 23.99
N PHE A 138 -1.77 21.20 23.61
CA PHE A 138 -1.13 21.22 22.30
C PHE A 138 0.39 21.16 22.44
N PRO A 139 1.10 20.53 21.47
CA PRO A 139 2.55 20.57 21.42
C PRO A 139 3.08 21.99 21.20
N PRO A 140 4.38 22.24 21.46
CA PRO A 140 5.02 23.50 21.07
C PRO A 140 4.79 23.83 19.59
N HIS A 141 4.66 25.11 19.27
CA HIS A 141 4.46 25.62 17.90
C HIS A 141 3.14 25.23 17.21
N HIS A 142 2.22 24.59 17.93
CA HIS A 142 0.87 24.34 17.40
C HIS A 142 0.11 25.67 17.23
N PRO A 143 -0.51 25.91 16.05
CA PRO A 143 -1.35 27.08 15.82
C PRO A 143 -2.62 27.10 16.68
#